data_AF-A0A655FS27-F1
#
_entry.id   AF-A0A655FS27-F1
#
_cell.length_a   1.000
_cell.length_b   1.000
_cell.length_c   1.000
_cell.angle_alpha   90.00
_cell.angle_beta   90.00
_cell.angle_gamma   90.00
#
_symmetry.space_group_name_H-M   'P 1'
#
loop_
_entity.id
_entity.type
_entity.pdbx_description
1 polymer ?
#
loop_
_entity_poly.entity_id
_entity_poly.type
_entity_poly.pdbx_seq_one_letter_code
_entity_poly.pdbx_strand_id
1 'polypeptide(L)'
;MDYGFRVVISSRFGDIFRGNAGKAGLLAAEVAQDDVELLWKLIEQSPGLEITANLQDRIITAATVVLPFKIDDHSAWRLLEGLDDIALTLRKLDEIEAFEGACAYWKPRTLPAP
;
A
#
# COMPACT_ATOMS: atom_id res chain seq x y z
N MET A 1 -1.95 -9.81 5.66
CA MET A 1 -2.84 -8.80 6.29
C MET A 1 -3.77 -9.44 7.33
N ASP A 2 -3.56 -10.71 7.60
CA ASP A 2 -4.59 -11.63 8.10
C ASP A 2 -4.82 -11.47 9.59
N TYR A 3 -3.87 -10.84 10.29
CA TYR A 3 -4.04 -10.38 11.67
C TYR A 3 -4.93 -9.13 11.80
N GLY A 4 -5.21 -8.42 10.70
CA GLY A 4 -6.11 -7.26 10.69
C GLY A 4 -5.44 -5.89 10.64
N PHE A 5 -4.11 -5.79 10.72
CA PHE A 5 -3.43 -4.50 10.55
C PHE A 5 -3.65 -3.92 9.15
N ARG A 6 -3.92 -2.61 9.10
CA ARG A 6 -4.08 -1.82 7.86
C ARG A 6 -3.02 -0.73 7.71
N VAL A 7 -2.41 -0.32 8.82
CA VAL A 7 -1.39 0.72 8.87
C VAL A 7 -0.26 0.27 9.77
N VAL A 8 0.99 0.52 9.34
CA VAL A 8 2.19 0.45 10.16
C VAL A 8 2.85 1.81 10.13
N ILE A 9 3.18 2.35 11.31
CA ILE A 9 3.83 3.65 11.46
C ILE A 9 5.25 3.42 11.95
N SER A 10 6.24 4.03 11.30
CA SER A 10 7.65 3.95 11.70
C SER A 10 8.39 5.19 11.23
N SER A 11 9.54 5.49 11.85
CA SER A 11 10.44 6.53 11.36
C SER A 11 11.21 6.13 10.12
N ARG A 12 11.33 4.82 9.87
CA ARG A 12 11.94 4.27 8.67
C ARG A 12 11.46 2.85 8.40
N PHE A 13 11.38 2.49 7.13
CA PHE A 13 11.13 1.12 6.67
C PHE A 13 12.31 0.61 5.84
N GLY A 14 12.50 -0.71 5.83
CA GLY A 14 13.31 -1.34 4.79
C GLY A 14 12.59 -1.24 3.45
N ASP A 15 13.32 -0.93 2.38
CA ASP A 15 12.73 -0.58 1.08
C ASP A 15 11.87 -1.71 0.50
N ILE A 16 12.32 -2.96 0.65
CA ILE A 16 11.59 -4.15 0.20
C ILE A 16 10.26 -4.29 0.94
N PHE A 17 10.25 -4.10 2.26
CA PHE A 17 9.03 -4.17 3.05
C PHE A 17 8.05 -3.07 2.64
N ARG A 18 8.53 -1.83 2.50
CA ARG A 18 7.71 -0.68 2.08
C ARG A 18 7.02 -0.95 0.74
N GLY A 19 7.77 -1.44 -0.24
CA GLY A 19 7.22 -1.77 -1.56
C GLY A 19 6.16 -2.87 -1.51
N ASN A 20 6.42 -3.96 -0.78
CA ASN A 20 5.46 -5.06 -0.66
C ASN A 20 4.22 -4.69 0.15
N ALA A 21 4.35 -3.82 1.15
CA ALA A 21 3.24 -3.34 1.95
C ALA A 21 2.18 -2.64 1.07
N GLY A 22 2.60 -1.66 0.25
CA GLY A 22 1.69 -0.94 -0.66
C GLY A 22 1.00 -1.87 -1.66
N LYS A 23 1.74 -2.84 -2.21
CA LYS A 23 1.19 -3.85 -3.13
C LYS A 23 0.12 -4.75 -2.50
N ALA A 24 0.23 -4.99 -1.20
CA ALA A 24 -0.68 -5.84 -0.44
C ALA A 24 -1.78 -5.06 0.28
N GLY A 25 -1.94 -3.76 -0.02
CA GLY A 25 -2.95 -2.89 0.60
C GLY A 25 -2.57 -2.33 1.97
N LEU A 26 -1.36 -2.58 2.48
CA LEU A 26 -0.90 -2.15 3.80
C LEU A 26 -0.21 -0.79 3.71
N LEU A 27 -0.70 0.19 4.47
CA LEU A 27 -0.09 1.51 4.54
C LEU A 27 1.16 1.49 5.44
N ALA A 28 2.34 1.67 4.85
CA ALA A 28 3.59 1.93 5.57
C ALA A 28 3.83 3.45 5.66
N ALA A 29 3.35 4.08 6.74
CA ALA A 29 3.41 5.52 6.95
C ALA A 29 4.72 5.92 7.65
N GLU A 30 5.57 6.67 6.96
CA GLU A 30 6.86 7.15 7.49
C GLU A 30 6.67 8.49 8.22
N VAL A 31 6.97 8.54 9.51
CA VAL A 31 6.71 9.68 10.40
C VAL A 31 8.02 10.14 11.07
N ALA A 32 8.14 11.35 11.60
CA ALA A 32 9.35 11.74 12.33
C ALA A 32 9.54 10.85 13.60
N GLN A 33 10.79 10.62 14.03
CA GLN A 33 11.02 9.77 15.22
C GLN A 33 10.38 10.35 16.48
N ASP A 34 10.45 11.67 16.67
CA ASP A 34 9.84 12.36 17.82
C ASP A 34 8.31 12.18 17.84
N ASP A 35 7.69 12.18 16.66
CA ASP A 35 6.26 11.96 16.46
C ASP A 35 5.86 10.50 16.75
N VAL A 36 6.72 9.52 16.42
CA VAL A 36 6.53 8.11 16.80
C VAL A 36 6.55 7.96 18.33
N GLU A 37 7.50 8.60 19.01
CA GLU A 37 7.55 8.58 20.48
C GLU A 37 6.34 9.24 21.12
N LEU A 38 5.83 10.31 20.52
CA LEU A 38 4.59 10.95 20.96
C LEU A 38 3.40 10.00 20.83
N LEU A 39 3.28 9.30 19.69
CA LEU A 39 2.23 8.30 19.47
C LEU A 39 2.31 7.17 20.49
N TRP A 40 3.51 6.66 20.79
CA TRP A 40 3.70 5.64 21.85
C TRP A 40 3.20 6.11 23.21
N LYS A 41 3.59 7.31 23.64
CA LYS A 41 3.13 7.86 24.93
C LYS A 41 1.60 7.95 25.00
N LEU A 42 0.94 8.37 23.92
CA LEU A 42 -0.52 8.51 23.87
C LEU A 42 -1.23 7.15 24.01
N ILE A 43 -0.79 6.13 23.28
CA ILE A 43 -1.44 4.81 23.31
C ILE A 43 -1.13 4.03 24.59
N GLU A 44 0.05 4.20 25.19
CA GLU A 44 0.42 3.57 26.45
C GLU A 44 -0.36 4.16 27.63
N GLN A 45 -0.58 5.48 27.63
CA GLN A 45 -1.37 6.17 28.65
C GLN A 45 -2.87 5.90 28.50
N SER A 46 -3.35 5.63 27.29
CA SER A 46 -4.76 5.37 27.00
C SER A 46 -4.93 4.15 26.09
N PRO A 47 -4.80 2.93 26.65
CA PRO A 47 -5.03 1.70 25.88
C PRO A 47 -6.43 1.69 25.25
N GLY A 48 -6.49 1.39 23.96
CA GLY A 48 -7.72 1.48 23.16
C GLY A 48 -7.92 2.81 22.44
N LEU A 49 -6.99 3.78 22.59
CA LEU A 49 -6.96 4.98 21.76
C LEU A 49 -6.86 4.61 20.28
N GLU A 50 -7.81 5.10 19.48
CA GLU A 50 -7.80 4.92 18.04
C GLU A 50 -6.83 5.90 17.36
N ILE A 51 -6.12 5.40 16.35
CA ILE A 51 -5.26 6.20 15.47
C ILE A 51 -5.85 6.16 14.07
N THR A 52 -6.13 7.33 13.51
CA THR A 52 -6.66 7.48 12.15
C THR A 52 -5.53 7.85 11.20
N ALA A 53 -5.39 7.12 10.09
CA ALA A 53 -4.50 7.49 8.99
C ALA A 53 -5.32 7.94 7.78
N ASN A 54 -5.17 9.20 7.37
CA ASN A 54 -5.77 9.72 6.16
C ASN A 54 -4.71 9.77 5.05
N LEU A 55 -4.88 8.90 4.05
CA LEU A 55 -3.94 8.80 2.93
C LEU A 55 -4.03 9.97 1.95
N GLN A 56 -5.22 10.56 1.78
CA GLN A 56 -5.44 11.67 0.86
C GLN A 56 -4.71 12.93 1.36
N ASP A 57 -4.85 13.23 2.65
CA ASP A 57 -4.22 14.39 3.29
C ASP A 57 -2.81 14.10 3.84
N ARG A 58 -2.40 12.82 3.83
CA ARG A 58 -1.11 12.32 4.35
C ARG A 58 -0.87 12.70 5.81
N ILE A 59 -1.89 12.51 6.65
CA ILE A 59 -1.84 12.80 8.08
C ILE A 59 -2.25 11.60 8.94
N ILE A 60 -1.64 11.50 10.11
CA ILE A 60 -2.03 10.63 11.22
C ILE A 60 -2.68 11.49 12.29
N THR A 61 -3.84 11.06 12.80
CA THR A 61 -4.54 11.71 13.92
C THR A 61 -4.66 10.74 15.09
N ALA A 62 -4.23 11.18 16.27
CA ALA A 62 -4.38 10.48 17.54
C ALA A 62 -4.89 11.46 18.60
N ALA A 63 -6.12 11.26 19.08
CA ALA A 63 -6.84 12.24 19.90
C ALA A 63 -6.88 13.64 19.23
N THR A 64 -6.22 14.65 19.82
CA THR A 64 -6.15 16.02 19.29
C THR A 64 -4.85 16.31 18.52
N VAL A 65 -3.94 15.33 18.45
CA VAL A 65 -2.64 15.47 17.79
C VAL A 65 -2.77 15.06 16.33
N VAL A 66 -2.29 15.92 15.42
CA VAL A 66 -2.26 15.69 13.97
C VAL A 66 -0.81 15.78 13.50
N LEU A 67 -0.34 14.70 12.86
CA LEU A 67 1.07 14.52 12.46
C LEU A 67 1.14 14.22 10.96
N PRO A 68 2.06 14.85 10.20
CA PRO A 68 2.25 14.49 8.80
C PRO A 68 2.97 13.14 8.68
N PHE A 69 2.72 12.43 7.58
CA PHE A 69 3.53 11.27 7.21
C PHE A 69 3.96 11.32 5.74
N LYS A 70 5.01 10.56 5.41
CA LYS A 70 5.54 10.40 4.06
C LYS A 70 5.21 9.02 3.52
N ILE A 71 4.86 9.01 2.24
CA ILE A 71 4.68 7.83 1.39
C ILE A 71 5.07 8.23 -0.03
N ASP A 72 5.64 7.29 -0.80
CA ASP A 72 5.90 7.52 -2.22
C ASP A 72 4.59 7.53 -3.01
N ASP A 73 4.53 8.35 -4.05
CA ASP A 73 3.28 8.58 -4.79
C ASP A 73 2.76 7.32 -5.48
N HIS A 74 3.63 6.40 -5.86
CA HIS A 74 3.23 5.14 -6.49
C HIS A 74 2.56 4.18 -5.50
N SER A 75 3.10 4.03 -4.28
CA SER A 75 2.41 3.29 -3.21
C SER A 75 1.10 3.97 -2.81
N ALA A 76 1.07 5.31 -2.73
CA ALA A 76 -0.16 6.05 -2.42
C ALA A 76 -1.24 5.82 -3.48
N TRP A 77 -0.89 5.92 -4.76
CA TRP A 77 -1.79 5.64 -5.87
C TRP A 77 -2.36 4.22 -5.82
N ARG A 78 -1.50 3.21 -5.58
CA ARG A 78 -1.96 1.81 -5.43
C ARG A 78 -2.96 1.65 -4.31
N LEU A 79 -2.70 2.25 -3.16
CA LEU A 79 -3.59 2.16 -2.00
C LEU A 79 -4.91 2.90 -2.22
N LEU A 80 -4.88 4.08 -2.85
CA LEU A 80 -6.09 4.86 -3.16
C LEU A 80 -7.00 4.16 -4.19
N GLU A 81 -6.39 3.53 -5.19
CA GLU A 81 -7.10 2.84 -6.27
C GLU A 81 -7.40 1.37 -5.97
N GLY A 82 -6.91 0.83 -4.85
CA GLY A 82 -7.03 -0.59 -4.51
C GLY A 82 -6.32 -1.52 -5.48
N LEU A 83 -5.14 -1.14 -5.98
CA LEU A 83 -4.41 -1.86 -7.03
C LEU A 83 -3.32 -2.77 -6.48
N ASP A 84 -3.42 -4.04 -6.82
CA ASP A 84 -2.33 -5.01 -6.73
C ASP A 84 -1.66 -5.24 -8.11
N ASP A 85 -0.61 -6.07 -8.15
CA ASP A 85 0.12 -6.35 -9.40
C ASP A 85 -0.76 -7.08 -10.45
N ILE A 86 -1.80 -7.81 -10.02
CA ILE A 86 -2.73 -8.49 -10.92
C ILE A 86 -3.67 -7.46 -11.56
N ALA A 87 -4.28 -6.59 -10.77
CA ALA A 87 -5.17 -5.53 -11.22
C ALA A 87 -4.45 -4.59 -12.21
N LEU A 88 -3.17 -4.28 -11.96
CA LEU A 88 -2.35 -3.52 -12.90
C LEU A 88 -2.13 -4.24 -14.23
N THR A 89 -1.92 -5.55 -14.19
CA THR A 89 -1.77 -6.36 -15.39
C THR A 89 -3.09 -6.42 -16.17
N LEU A 90 -4.21 -6.59 -15.49
CA LEU A 90 -5.54 -6.64 -16.11
C LEU A 90 -5.95 -5.30 -16.76
N ARG A 91 -5.41 -4.16 -16.32
CA ARG A 91 -5.59 -2.87 -17.02
C ARG A 91 -4.96 -2.85 -18.42
N LYS A 92 -4.09 -3.80 -18.75
CA LYS A 92 -3.45 -3.96 -20.06
C LYS A 92 -4.03 -5.11 -20.88
N LEU A 93 -5.23 -5.60 -20.54
CA LEU A 93 -5.83 -6.76 -21.18
C LEU A 93 -5.89 -6.62 -22.71
N ASP A 94 -6.34 -5.47 -23.22
CA ASP A 94 -6.40 -5.22 -24.67
C ASP A 94 -5.03 -5.30 -25.37
N GLU A 95 -3.97 -4.79 -24.71
CA GLU A 95 -2.59 -4.87 -25.23
C GLU A 95 -2.10 -6.33 -25.24
N ILE A 96 -2.44 -7.09 -24.21
CA ILE A 96 -2.11 -8.51 -24.08
C ILE A 96 -2.82 -9.32 -25.16
N GLU A 97 -4.13 -9.11 -25.33
CA GLU A 97 -4.94 -9.78 -26.36
C GLU A 97 -4.44 -9.46 -27.77
N ALA A 98 -4.10 -8.20 -28.05
CA ALA A 98 -3.54 -7.80 -29.34
C ALA A 98 -2.18 -8.48 -29.63
N PHE A 99 -1.32 -8.59 -28.62
CA PHE A 99 -0.03 -9.28 -28.74
C PHE A 99 -0.21 -10.78 -28.95
N GLU A 100 -1.12 -11.42 -28.20
CA GLU A 100 -1.42 -12.86 -28.33
C GLU A 100 -2.07 -13.19 -29.68
N GLY A 101 -2.96 -12.33 -30.18
CA GLY A 101 -3.56 -12.46 -31.50
C GLY A 101 -2.55 -12.38 -32.66
N ALA A 102 -1.47 -11.63 -32.49
CA ALA A 102 -0.37 -11.54 -33.46
C ALA A 102 0.63 -12.73 -33.38
N CYS A 103 0.46 -13.63 -32.41
CA CYS A 103 1.40 -14.72 -32.17
C CYS A 103 1.26 -15.84 -33.22
N ALA A 104 2.36 -16.13 -33.92
CA ALA A 104 2.38 -17.13 -34.98
C ALA A 104 1.93 -18.52 -34.50
N TYR A 105 1.19 -19.25 -35.35
CA TYR A 105 0.53 -20.52 -35.00
C TYR A 105 1.47 -21.64 -34.51
N TRP A 106 2.76 -21.57 -34.85
CA TRP A 106 3.76 -22.58 -34.49
C TRP A 106 4.41 -22.33 -33.12
N LYS A 107 4.12 -21.20 -32.47
CA LYS A 107 4.60 -20.94 -31.10
C LYS A 107 3.75 -21.72 -30.09
N PRO A 108 4.36 -22.22 -28.99
CA PRO A 108 3.63 -22.92 -27.94
C PRO A 108 2.49 -22.05 -27.39
N ARG A 109 1.32 -22.66 -27.16
CA ARG A 109 0.15 -22.03 -26.53
C ARG A 109 -0.15 -22.69 -25.20
N THR A 110 -0.48 -21.91 -24.18
CA THR A 110 -1.01 -22.43 -22.91
C THR A 110 -2.44 -22.92 -23.13
N LEU A 111 -2.74 -24.15 -22.71
CA LEU A 111 -4.08 -24.74 -22.80
C LEU A 111 -4.73 -24.78 -21.40
N PRO A 112 -6.04 -24.45 -21.29
CA PRO A 112 -6.92 -24.02 -22.38
C PRO A 112 -6.59 -22.60 -22.84
N ALA A 113 -6.70 -22.37 -24.15
CA ALA A 113 -6.72 -21.01 -24.67
C ALA A 113 -8.02 -20.34 -24.18
N PRO A 114 -7.96 -19.08 -23.73
CA PRO A 114 -9.15 -18.33 -23.31
C PRO A 114 -10.18 -18.20 -24.43
#